data_AF-A0A1Q7WIX6-F1
#
_entry.id   AF-A0A1Q7WIX6-F1
#
_cell.length_a   1.000
_cell.length_b   1.000
_cell.length_c   1.000
_cell.angle_alpha   90.00
_cell.angle_beta   90.00
_cell.angle_gamma   90.00
#
_symmetry.space_group_name_H-M   'P 1'
#
loop_
_entity.id
_entity.type
_entity.pdbx_description
1 polymer ?
#
loop_
_entity_poly.entity_id
_entity_poly.type
_entity_poly.pdbx_seq_one_letter_code
_entity_poly.pdbx_strand_id
1 'polypeptide(L)'
;MVPDGPNVTVEGVRTFDRGDGVAFGSNASNWTLRGAYIHYARNGCVENHSVFAGTVDDALLDGCFIGFASRPYQAVQDGSGNVMTIQNTLVRLQPMDGVYTGPVPGHGAFFEWSATSPQLAMYNNVFRADQGSNDGDEHMAPPPGKLAGCANNVMVWLGAGPFPEPLPSCFTVLTGATGLDYWNQAVAQWQANHPPALADVGSPVVSLFTPAANATLTGPITLTATAVDDRELAEVRFQLDGQDLGAATTTDLTPTKYTLPWDSRGGANGAHTLTATARDATGNATTSAGITVTISN
;
A
#
# COMPACT_ATOMS: atom_id res chain seq x y z
N MET A 1 -14.42 -11.49 1.02
CA MET A 1 -14.35 -12.70 1.87
C MET A 1 -14.64 -13.94 1.03
N VAL A 2 -13.81 -14.97 1.14
CA VAL A 2 -13.91 -16.26 0.46
C VAL A 2 -14.29 -17.33 1.51
N PRO A 3 -15.58 -17.70 1.65
CA PRO A 3 -16.08 -18.48 2.78
C PRO A 3 -16.19 -20.00 2.55
N ASP A 4 -15.56 -20.55 1.52
CA ASP A 4 -15.65 -21.98 1.19
C ASP A 4 -14.69 -22.85 2.02
N GLY A 5 -14.81 -24.18 1.88
CA GLY A 5 -14.46 -25.20 2.87
C GLY A 5 -12.98 -25.33 3.30
N PRO A 6 -12.59 -26.45 3.93
CA PRO A 6 -11.36 -26.51 4.73
C PRO A 6 -10.04 -26.37 3.96
N ASN A 7 -10.06 -26.42 2.62
CA ASN A 7 -8.91 -26.30 1.73
C ASN A 7 -9.24 -25.34 0.58
N VAL A 8 -9.21 -24.04 0.84
CA VAL A 8 -9.53 -23.01 -0.15
C VAL A 8 -8.30 -22.69 -1.00
N THR A 9 -8.47 -22.54 -2.31
CA THR A 9 -7.41 -22.00 -3.18
C THR A 9 -7.98 -20.84 -3.99
N VAL A 10 -7.33 -19.68 -3.88
CA VAL A 10 -7.60 -18.48 -4.67
C VAL A 10 -6.39 -18.26 -5.57
N GLU A 11 -6.57 -18.33 -6.89
CA GLU A 11 -5.49 -18.20 -7.86
C GLU A 11 -5.74 -17.08 -8.86
N GLY A 12 -4.69 -16.35 -9.22
CA GLY A 12 -4.72 -15.38 -10.32
C GLY A 12 -5.60 -14.16 -10.07
N VAL A 13 -6.06 -13.94 -8.83
CA VAL A 13 -6.94 -12.82 -8.51
C VAL A 13 -6.23 -11.48 -8.72
N ARG A 14 -6.96 -10.49 -9.21
CA ARG A 14 -6.51 -9.11 -9.39
C ARG A 14 -7.49 -8.20 -8.66
N THR A 15 -7.02 -7.41 -7.70
CA THR A 15 -7.86 -6.44 -6.99
C THR A 15 -7.23 -5.05 -7.02
N PHE A 16 -8.09 -4.04 -7.09
CA PHE A 16 -7.72 -2.62 -7.05
C PHE A 16 -8.74 -1.85 -6.22
N ASP A 17 -8.27 -0.86 -5.45
CA ASP A 17 -9.06 0.08 -4.64
C ASP A 17 -10.12 -0.62 -3.77
N ARG A 18 -9.64 -1.45 -2.83
CA ARG A 18 -10.50 -2.18 -1.89
C ARG A 18 -10.16 -1.80 -0.45
N GLY A 19 -11.11 -2.01 0.46
CA GLY A 19 -10.80 -2.06 1.89
C GLY A 19 -9.83 -3.21 2.14
N ASP A 20 -10.35 -4.43 2.09
CA ASP A 20 -9.54 -5.65 2.20
C ASP A 20 -9.20 -6.19 0.81
N GLY A 21 -7.97 -6.67 0.61
CA GLY A 21 -7.54 -7.31 -0.63
C GLY A 21 -8.21 -8.67 -0.84
N VAL A 22 -7.79 -9.68 -0.07
CA VAL A 22 -8.40 -11.02 -0.02
C VAL A 22 -8.58 -11.44 1.44
N ALA A 23 -9.82 -11.75 1.82
CA ALA A 23 -10.15 -12.25 3.15
C ALA A 23 -10.65 -13.68 3.11
N PHE A 24 -10.11 -14.55 3.96
CA PHE A 24 -10.54 -15.93 4.11
C PHE A 24 -11.58 -16.08 5.21
N GLY A 25 -12.68 -16.75 4.90
CA GLY A 25 -13.79 -16.94 5.83
C GLY A 25 -13.51 -17.99 6.90
N SER A 26 -14.41 -18.10 7.86
CA SER A 26 -14.27 -18.95 9.06
C SER A 26 -14.24 -20.46 8.79
N ASN A 27 -14.46 -20.90 7.54
CA ASN A 27 -14.44 -22.32 7.15
C ASN A 27 -13.17 -22.72 6.40
N ALA A 28 -12.30 -21.75 6.09
CA ALA A 28 -11.08 -21.94 5.32
C ALA A 28 -9.90 -22.34 6.23
N SER A 29 -10.01 -23.47 6.93
CA SER A 29 -9.01 -23.92 7.94
C SER A 29 -7.59 -24.09 7.39
N ASN A 30 -7.48 -24.24 6.07
CA ASN A 30 -6.25 -24.20 5.31
C ASN A 30 -6.56 -23.50 3.98
N TRP A 31 -5.81 -22.46 3.65
CA TRP A 31 -6.06 -21.68 2.45
C TRP A 31 -4.78 -21.43 1.65
N THR A 32 -4.92 -21.17 0.36
CA THR A 32 -3.83 -20.78 -0.52
C THR A 32 -4.24 -19.58 -1.35
N LEU A 33 -3.38 -18.56 -1.41
CA LEU A 33 -3.43 -17.46 -2.35
C LEU A 33 -2.21 -17.57 -3.27
N ARG A 34 -2.42 -17.77 -4.57
CA ARG A 34 -1.32 -17.90 -5.54
C ARG A 34 -1.46 -16.99 -6.74
N GLY A 35 -0.34 -16.45 -7.23
CA GLY A 35 -0.32 -15.74 -8.52
C GLY A 35 -1.16 -14.47 -8.47
N ALA A 36 -1.41 -13.93 -7.28
CA ALA A 36 -2.34 -12.83 -7.05
C ALA A 36 -1.67 -11.47 -7.23
N TYR A 37 -2.41 -10.48 -7.72
CA TYR A 37 -2.02 -9.07 -7.68
C TYR A 37 -3.05 -8.33 -6.83
N ILE A 38 -2.63 -7.81 -5.70
CA ILE A 38 -3.46 -6.93 -4.88
C ILE A 38 -2.83 -5.56 -4.97
N HIS A 39 -3.57 -4.62 -5.56
CA HIS A 39 -3.12 -3.25 -5.74
C HIS A 39 -3.97 -2.30 -4.92
N TYR A 40 -3.34 -1.41 -4.15
CA TYR A 40 -4.02 -0.35 -3.40
C TYR A 40 -5.17 -0.84 -2.49
N ALA A 41 -4.82 -1.67 -1.48
CA ALA A 41 -5.75 -2.12 -0.46
C ALA A 41 -5.64 -1.25 0.81
N ARG A 42 -6.74 -0.61 1.20
CA ARG A 42 -6.80 0.36 2.31
C ARG A 42 -6.79 -0.26 3.71
N ASN A 43 -6.73 -1.57 3.80
CA ASN A 43 -6.58 -2.37 5.01
C ASN A 43 -5.58 -3.52 4.73
N GLY A 44 -5.83 -4.75 5.21
CA GLY A 44 -5.02 -5.91 4.91
C GLY A 44 -5.10 -6.32 3.44
N CYS A 45 -3.95 -6.44 2.78
CA CYS A 45 -3.87 -7.11 1.49
C CYS A 45 -4.30 -8.58 1.61
N VAL A 46 -3.87 -9.28 2.66
CA VAL A 46 -4.30 -10.64 2.97
C VAL A 46 -4.84 -10.72 4.39
N GLU A 47 -6.10 -11.11 4.51
CA GLU A 47 -6.87 -11.13 5.75
C GLU A 47 -7.13 -12.58 6.20
N ASN A 48 -6.57 -12.92 7.36
CA ASN A 48 -6.66 -14.20 8.05
C ASN A 48 -7.04 -14.00 9.52
N HIS A 49 -8.10 -13.24 9.78
CA HIS A 49 -8.66 -13.05 11.12
C HIS A 49 -9.19 -14.34 11.78
N SER A 50 -9.32 -15.42 11.01
CA SER A 50 -9.60 -16.76 11.55
C SER A 50 -8.33 -17.51 11.98
N VAL A 51 -7.15 -16.86 11.97
CA VAL A 51 -5.87 -17.39 12.45
C VAL A 51 -5.56 -18.81 11.98
N PHE A 52 -5.94 -19.13 10.74
CA PHE A 52 -5.79 -20.45 10.17
C PHE A 52 -4.41 -20.64 9.54
N ALA A 53 -4.08 -21.91 9.25
CA ALA A 53 -2.94 -22.21 8.40
C ALA A 53 -3.21 -21.70 6.98
N GLY A 54 -2.16 -21.32 6.27
CA GLY A 54 -2.32 -20.83 4.91
C GLY A 54 -1.02 -20.63 4.18
N THR A 55 -1.12 -20.41 2.87
CA THR A 55 0.04 -20.14 2.01
C THR A 55 -0.26 -18.97 1.10
N VAL A 56 0.64 -17.99 1.08
CA VAL A 56 0.73 -16.97 0.03
C VAL A 56 1.97 -17.30 -0.80
N ASP A 57 1.78 -17.50 -2.09
CA ASP A 57 2.81 -17.96 -3.02
C ASP A 57 2.76 -17.16 -4.32
N ASP A 58 3.90 -16.72 -4.82
CA ASP A 58 4.00 -16.08 -6.14
C ASP A 58 3.04 -14.88 -6.32
N ALA A 59 2.94 -14.01 -5.32
CA ALA A 59 2.02 -12.88 -5.33
C ALA A 59 2.73 -11.52 -5.39
N LEU A 60 2.06 -10.54 -6.00
CA LEU A 60 2.40 -9.13 -5.93
C LEU A 60 1.35 -8.41 -5.07
N LEU A 61 1.74 -7.98 -3.87
CA LEU A 61 0.93 -7.20 -2.96
C LEU A 61 1.50 -5.77 -2.97
N ASP A 62 1.06 -4.96 -3.93
CA ASP A 62 1.63 -3.65 -4.20
C ASP A 62 0.69 -2.54 -3.74
N GLY A 63 1.02 -1.91 -2.62
CA GLY A 63 0.26 -0.79 -2.09
C GLY A 63 -0.74 -1.19 -1.03
N CYS A 64 -0.28 -1.98 -0.09
CA CYS A 64 -1.05 -2.39 1.07
C CYS A 64 -0.99 -1.31 2.15
N PHE A 65 -2.10 -1.08 2.85
CA PHE A 65 -2.08 -0.37 4.12
C PHE A 65 -1.50 -1.28 5.21
N ILE A 66 -1.93 -2.54 5.24
CA ILE A 66 -1.37 -3.64 6.02
C ILE A 66 -1.04 -4.81 5.07
N GLY A 67 0.16 -5.39 5.19
CA GLY A 67 0.56 -6.52 4.34
C GLY A 67 -0.30 -7.77 4.59
N PHE A 68 -0.20 -8.30 5.80
CA PHE A 68 -0.90 -9.50 6.26
C PHE A 68 -1.55 -9.23 7.61
N ALA A 69 -2.86 -9.41 7.66
CA ALA A 69 -3.66 -9.23 8.85
C ALA A 69 -4.11 -10.57 9.41
N SER A 70 -3.61 -10.94 10.60
CA SER A 70 -3.98 -12.20 11.25
C SER A 70 -4.14 -12.05 12.75
N ARG A 71 -4.63 -10.88 13.20
CA ARG A 71 -5.14 -10.72 14.56
C ARG A 71 -6.57 -11.31 14.63
N PRO A 72 -6.91 -12.14 15.63
CA PRO A 72 -8.22 -12.77 15.68
C PRO A 72 -9.31 -11.75 16.01
N TYR A 73 -10.43 -11.82 15.28
CA TYR A 73 -11.59 -10.97 15.51
C TYR A 73 -12.30 -11.27 16.84
N GLN A 74 -12.19 -12.52 17.32
CA GLN A 74 -12.79 -12.98 18.58
C GLN A 74 -11.71 -13.50 19.53
N ALA A 75 -11.80 -13.14 20.82
CA ALA A 75 -10.79 -13.44 21.84
C ALA A 75 -10.58 -14.95 22.13
N VAL A 76 -11.44 -15.84 21.60
CA VAL A 76 -11.39 -17.28 21.87
C VAL A 76 -10.65 -18.09 20.81
N GLN A 77 -10.26 -17.50 19.69
CA GLN A 77 -9.60 -18.23 18.61
C GLN A 77 -8.07 -18.23 18.80
N ASP A 78 -7.49 -19.42 18.86
CA ASP A 78 -6.04 -19.62 18.99
C ASP A 78 -5.48 -20.41 17.81
N GLY A 79 -4.75 -19.70 16.95
CA GLY A 79 -4.04 -20.23 15.81
C GLY A 79 -2.54 -20.34 16.04
N SER A 80 -2.04 -20.18 17.27
CA SER A 80 -0.60 -20.17 17.56
C SER A 80 0.13 -21.47 17.19
N GLY A 81 -0.60 -22.58 17.03
CA GLY A 81 -0.10 -23.86 16.51
C GLY A 81 -0.15 -24.01 14.99
N ASN A 82 -0.80 -23.09 14.27
CA ASN A 82 -0.85 -23.06 12.81
C ASN A 82 0.40 -22.39 12.23
N VAL A 83 0.65 -22.66 10.94
CA VAL A 83 1.72 -21.99 10.17
C VAL A 83 1.11 -21.33 8.95
N MET A 84 1.38 -20.04 8.79
CA MET A 84 1.15 -19.29 7.57
C MET A 84 2.49 -19.16 6.82
N THR A 85 2.54 -19.71 5.61
CA THR A 85 3.70 -19.63 4.73
C THR A 85 3.55 -18.44 3.79
N ILE A 86 4.57 -17.60 3.68
CA ILE A 86 4.66 -16.53 2.69
C ILE A 86 5.91 -16.82 1.88
N GLN A 87 5.75 -17.04 0.58
CA GLN A 87 6.88 -17.38 -0.28
C GLN A 87 6.78 -16.76 -1.66
N ASN A 88 7.93 -16.48 -2.27
CA ASN A 88 8.03 -15.94 -3.63
C ASN A 88 7.15 -14.68 -3.83
N THR A 89 6.93 -13.91 -2.75
CA THR A 89 5.93 -12.84 -2.72
C THR A 89 6.61 -11.48 -2.61
N LEU A 90 6.12 -10.52 -3.38
CA LEU A 90 6.51 -9.11 -3.34
C LEU A 90 5.45 -8.35 -2.54
N VAL A 91 5.86 -7.58 -1.53
CA VAL A 91 4.94 -6.83 -0.65
C VAL A 91 5.43 -5.41 -0.48
N ARG A 92 4.62 -4.41 -0.86
CA ARG A 92 4.91 -3.00 -0.61
C ARG A 92 3.82 -2.33 0.20
N LEU A 93 4.23 -1.67 1.29
CA LEU A 93 3.35 -0.76 2.03
C LEU A 93 3.26 0.59 1.31
N GLN A 94 2.06 1.15 1.25
CA GLN A 94 1.78 2.44 0.62
C GLN A 94 1.33 3.44 1.68
N PRO A 95 2.04 4.56 1.85
CA PRO A 95 1.50 5.69 2.60
C PRO A 95 0.22 6.20 1.93
N MET A 96 -0.89 6.13 2.66
CA MET A 96 -2.21 6.53 2.21
C MET A 96 -2.65 7.84 2.85
N ASP A 97 -3.59 8.49 2.20
CA ASP A 97 -4.24 9.73 2.62
C ASP A 97 -5.25 9.58 3.77
N GLY A 98 -5.58 8.34 4.12
CA GLY A 98 -6.35 7.99 5.30
C GLY A 98 -5.57 6.98 6.14
N VAL A 99 -5.50 7.24 7.45
CA VAL A 99 -4.81 6.39 8.42
C VAL A 99 -5.72 6.13 9.61
N TYR A 100 -5.58 4.98 10.26
CA TYR A 100 -6.28 4.71 11.52
C TYR A 100 -5.75 5.60 12.66
N THR A 101 -4.44 5.85 12.69
CA THR A 101 -3.76 6.66 13.69
C THR A 101 -2.58 7.42 13.07
N GLY A 102 -2.13 8.50 13.73
CA GLY A 102 -0.94 9.25 13.32
C GLY A 102 -1.15 10.22 12.14
N PRO A 103 -0.05 10.79 11.59
CA PRO A 103 -0.11 11.78 10.51
C PRO A 103 -0.36 11.15 9.13
N VAL A 104 -0.99 11.92 8.24
CA VAL A 104 -1.12 11.56 6.82
C VAL A 104 0.03 12.19 6.00
N PRO A 105 0.53 11.51 4.95
CA PRO A 105 0.17 10.15 4.55
C PRO A 105 0.82 9.08 5.46
N GLY A 106 0.18 7.93 5.57
CA GLY A 106 0.66 6.85 6.44
C GLY A 106 0.14 5.46 6.12
N HIS A 107 0.73 4.44 6.75
CA HIS A 107 0.32 3.05 6.62
C HIS A 107 0.41 2.34 7.97
N GLY A 108 -0.19 1.15 8.08
CA GLY A 108 0.04 0.24 9.20
C GLY A 108 1.41 -0.43 9.07
N ALA A 109 1.47 -1.75 9.14
CA ALA A 109 2.72 -2.48 8.98
C ALA A 109 2.57 -3.73 8.09
N PHE A 110 3.64 -4.52 7.97
CA PHE A 110 3.57 -5.75 7.18
C PHE A 110 2.74 -6.82 7.89
N PHE A 111 2.72 -6.82 9.22
CA PHE A 111 2.04 -7.84 10.02
C PHE A 111 1.19 -7.22 11.12
N GLU A 112 -0.13 -7.32 10.99
CA GLU A 112 -1.06 -7.13 12.12
C GLU A 112 -1.22 -8.48 12.82
N TRP A 113 -0.56 -8.64 13.97
CA TRP A 113 -0.36 -9.94 14.63
C TRP A 113 -0.60 -9.88 16.13
N SER A 114 -0.94 -11.02 16.72
CA SER A 114 -1.11 -11.19 18.16
C SER A 114 -0.43 -12.46 18.67
N ALA A 115 -0.47 -12.67 19.99
CA ALA A 115 0.04 -13.89 20.62
C ALA A 115 -0.66 -15.17 20.13
N THR A 116 -1.92 -15.08 19.69
CA THR A 116 -2.73 -16.22 19.21
C THR A 116 -2.75 -16.36 17.69
N SER A 117 -2.06 -15.47 16.95
CA SER A 117 -1.90 -15.58 15.50
C SER A 117 -0.99 -16.74 15.09
N PRO A 118 -1.04 -17.22 13.83
CA PRO A 118 -0.18 -18.29 13.33
C PRO A 118 1.32 -17.97 13.44
N GLN A 119 2.14 -19.03 13.44
CA GLN A 119 3.55 -18.90 13.11
C GLN A 119 3.73 -18.54 11.63
N LEU A 120 4.88 -17.97 11.27
CA LEU A 120 5.26 -17.53 9.95
C LEU A 120 6.41 -18.38 9.41
N ALA A 121 6.25 -18.89 8.19
CA ALA A 121 7.33 -19.48 7.42
C ALA A 121 7.59 -18.61 6.18
N MET A 122 8.79 -18.07 6.00
CA MET A 122 9.04 -16.98 5.06
C MET A 122 10.20 -17.26 4.11
N TYR A 123 9.94 -17.40 2.80
CA TYR A 123 10.95 -17.83 1.83
C TYR A 123 10.95 -17.01 0.54
N ASN A 124 12.11 -16.49 0.13
CA ASN A 124 12.28 -15.83 -1.18
C ASN A 124 11.35 -14.62 -1.40
N ASN A 125 11.01 -13.88 -0.34
CA ASN A 125 10.13 -12.73 -0.44
C ASN A 125 10.90 -11.42 -0.58
N VAL A 126 10.24 -10.41 -1.12
CA VAL A 126 10.75 -9.03 -1.15
C VAL A 126 9.71 -8.13 -0.50
N PHE A 127 10.08 -7.50 0.60
CA PHE A 127 9.28 -6.51 1.30
C PHE A 127 9.79 -5.12 0.98
N ARG A 128 8.91 -4.14 0.84
CA ARG A 128 9.29 -2.73 0.64
C ARG A 128 8.44 -1.79 1.49
N ALA A 129 9.12 -0.89 2.19
CA ALA A 129 8.50 0.22 2.88
C ALA A 129 9.34 1.49 2.74
N ASP A 130 8.62 2.61 2.60
CA ASP A 130 9.23 3.91 2.31
C ASP A 130 9.09 4.88 3.51
N GLN A 131 8.45 4.43 4.59
CA GLN A 131 8.38 5.08 5.90
C GLN A 131 8.06 4.06 7.00
N GLY A 132 8.14 4.47 8.26
CA GLY A 132 7.74 3.65 9.40
C GLY A 132 6.21 3.53 9.49
N SER A 133 5.75 2.49 10.18
CA SER A 133 4.33 2.33 10.52
C SER A 133 3.82 3.54 11.32
N ASN A 134 2.61 3.97 11.00
CA ASN A 134 1.85 4.92 11.79
C ASN A 134 1.15 4.23 12.97
N ASP A 135 0.97 2.92 12.89
CA ASP A 135 0.36 2.09 13.93
C ASP A 135 1.45 1.44 14.79
N GLY A 136 1.40 1.70 16.09
CA GLY A 136 2.35 1.17 17.08
C GLY A 136 2.04 -0.24 17.55
N ASP A 137 0.85 -0.77 17.24
CA ASP A 137 0.40 -2.10 17.67
C ASP A 137 0.67 -3.19 16.61
N GLU A 138 1.29 -2.82 15.49
CA GLU A 138 1.61 -3.71 14.36
C GLU A 138 3.13 -3.84 14.17
N HIS A 139 3.55 -4.79 13.32
CA HIS A 139 4.98 -5.13 13.16
C HIS A 139 5.49 -4.90 11.74
N MET A 140 6.55 -4.10 11.62
CA MET A 140 7.31 -3.92 10.39
C MET A 140 8.24 -5.11 10.11
N ALA A 141 8.71 -5.81 11.15
CA ALA A 141 9.45 -7.06 11.03
C ALA A 141 8.54 -8.27 11.33
N PRO A 142 8.95 -9.51 11.00
CA PRO A 142 8.25 -10.69 11.50
C PRO A 142 8.10 -10.63 13.03
N PRO A 143 6.88 -10.77 13.59
CA PRO A 143 6.65 -10.58 15.01
C PRO A 143 7.55 -11.47 15.89
N PRO A 144 8.04 -10.98 17.04
CA PRO A 144 8.91 -11.75 17.92
C PRO A 144 8.32 -13.11 18.32
N GLY A 145 9.11 -14.19 18.18
CA GLY A 145 8.68 -15.54 18.55
C GLY A 145 7.64 -16.18 17.62
N LYS A 146 7.35 -15.56 16.47
CA LYS A 146 6.41 -16.09 15.47
C LYS A 146 7.08 -16.71 14.25
N LEU A 147 8.41 -16.83 14.19
CA LEU A 147 9.09 -17.38 13.03
C LEU A 147 9.29 -18.89 13.16
N ALA A 148 8.55 -19.68 12.38
CA ALA A 148 8.71 -21.13 12.28
C ALA A 148 9.82 -21.55 11.29
N GLY A 149 10.11 -20.72 10.30
CA GLY A 149 11.18 -20.98 9.32
C GLY A 149 11.41 -19.78 8.41
N CYS A 150 12.65 -19.60 7.94
CA CYS A 150 12.96 -18.41 7.16
C CYS A 150 14.22 -18.58 6.29
N ALA A 151 14.17 -18.15 5.03
CA ALA A 151 15.36 -18.02 4.17
C ALA A 151 15.15 -17.00 3.04
N ASN A 152 16.25 -16.36 2.62
CA ASN A 152 16.33 -15.55 1.39
C ASN A 152 15.27 -14.45 1.27
N ASN A 153 14.98 -13.72 2.34
CA ASN A 153 14.07 -12.58 2.27
C ASN A 153 14.86 -11.29 2.06
N VAL A 154 14.26 -10.32 1.37
CA VAL A 154 14.82 -8.98 1.18
C VAL A 154 13.87 -7.95 1.78
N MET A 155 14.43 -7.00 2.53
CA MET A 155 13.74 -5.77 2.93
C MET A 155 14.33 -4.59 2.15
N VAL A 156 13.53 -3.98 1.30
CA VAL A 156 13.81 -2.71 0.65
C VAL A 156 13.30 -1.59 1.55
N TRP A 157 14.22 -0.88 2.20
CA TRP A 157 13.90 0.24 3.09
C TRP A 157 14.30 1.56 2.44
N LEU A 158 13.30 2.36 2.06
CA LEU A 158 13.50 3.68 1.45
C LEU A 158 13.15 4.83 2.40
N GLY A 159 12.77 4.51 3.64
CA GLY A 159 12.53 5.50 4.68
C GLY A 159 13.82 6.15 5.21
N ALA A 160 13.65 7.20 5.99
CA ALA A 160 14.76 7.89 6.63
C ALA A 160 15.38 7.04 7.76
N GLY A 161 16.71 7.07 7.87
CA GLY A 161 17.43 6.37 8.94
C GLY A 161 17.43 4.84 8.79
N PRO A 162 17.83 4.10 9.85
CA PRO A 162 17.80 2.64 9.84
C PRO A 162 16.37 2.12 9.83
N PHE A 163 16.19 0.88 9.36
CA PHE A 163 14.91 0.17 9.46
C PHE A 163 14.48 0.05 10.95
N PRO A 164 13.20 0.31 11.28
CA PRO A 164 12.79 0.60 12.66
C PRO A 164 12.72 -0.61 13.61
N GLU A 165 12.72 -1.84 13.09
CA GLU A 165 12.56 -3.06 13.88
C GLU A 165 13.67 -4.09 13.59
N PRO A 166 14.03 -4.95 14.56
CA PRO A 166 15.05 -5.96 14.34
C PRO A 166 14.58 -7.01 13.32
N LEU A 167 15.30 -7.14 12.22
CA LEU A 167 15.03 -8.20 11.22
C LEU A 167 15.81 -9.47 11.56
N PRO A 168 15.20 -10.67 11.36
CA PRO A 168 15.92 -11.93 11.48
C PRO A 168 17.06 -12.04 10.45
N SER A 169 18.08 -12.86 10.73
CA SER A 169 19.27 -13.01 9.87
C SER A 169 19.01 -13.54 8.47
N CYS A 170 17.84 -14.10 8.21
CA CYS A 170 17.38 -14.52 6.89
C CYS A 170 16.91 -13.36 5.99
N PHE A 171 16.95 -12.11 6.49
CA PHE A 171 16.67 -10.91 5.71
C PHE A 171 17.96 -10.19 5.29
N THR A 172 18.02 -9.80 4.02
CA THR A 172 18.99 -8.81 3.51
C THR A 172 18.30 -7.46 3.39
N VAL A 173 18.89 -6.41 3.95
CA VAL A 173 18.35 -5.04 3.85
C VAL A 173 19.01 -4.32 2.68
N LEU A 174 18.21 -3.78 1.76
CA LEU A 174 18.64 -2.89 0.68
C LEU A 174 18.01 -1.50 0.87
N THR A 175 18.77 -0.45 0.57
CA THR A 175 18.33 0.94 0.76
C THR A 175 18.63 1.79 -0.46
N GLY A 176 17.98 2.96 -0.56
CA GLY A 176 18.25 3.94 -1.61
C GLY A 176 18.02 3.39 -3.03
N ALA A 177 18.79 3.90 -4.00
CA ALA A 177 18.63 3.53 -5.41
C ALA A 177 18.76 2.02 -5.65
N THR A 178 19.74 1.35 -5.03
CA THR A 178 19.93 -0.10 -5.18
C THR A 178 18.70 -0.89 -4.72
N GLY A 179 18.09 -0.51 -3.60
CA GLY A 179 16.87 -1.16 -3.12
C GLY A 179 15.68 -0.90 -4.03
N LEU A 180 15.52 0.34 -4.50
CA LEU A 180 14.46 0.72 -5.42
C LEU A 180 14.58 -0.03 -6.77
N ASP A 181 15.78 -0.10 -7.34
CA ASP A 181 16.04 -0.83 -8.59
C ASP A 181 15.74 -2.32 -8.43
N TYR A 182 16.13 -2.92 -7.29
CA TYR A 182 15.81 -4.31 -6.97
C TYR A 182 14.30 -4.56 -6.93
N TRP A 183 13.55 -3.69 -6.25
CA TRP A 183 12.08 -3.76 -6.20
C TRP A 183 11.48 -3.65 -7.62
N ASN A 184 11.88 -2.63 -8.38
CA ASN A 184 11.34 -2.38 -9.71
C ASN A 184 11.61 -3.55 -10.66
N GLN A 185 12.80 -4.14 -10.61
CA GLN A 185 13.14 -5.33 -11.40
C GLN A 185 12.31 -6.55 -10.98
N ALA A 186 12.12 -6.78 -9.68
CA ALA A 186 11.31 -7.88 -9.18
C ALA A 186 9.85 -7.75 -9.61
N VAL A 187 9.27 -6.55 -9.50
CA VAL A 187 7.89 -6.26 -9.97
C VAL A 187 7.78 -6.46 -11.48
N ALA A 188 8.70 -5.90 -12.28
CA ALA A 188 8.69 -6.06 -13.73
C ALA A 188 8.79 -7.53 -14.15
N GLN A 189 9.64 -8.32 -13.47
CA GLN A 189 9.77 -9.75 -13.71
C GLN A 189 8.49 -10.51 -13.35
N TRP A 190 7.87 -10.19 -12.20
CA TRP A 190 6.61 -10.81 -11.80
C TRP A 190 5.51 -10.51 -12.80
N GLN A 191 5.36 -9.25 -13.22
CA GLN A 191 4.38 -8.83 -14.23
C GLN A 191 4.62 -9.51 -15.59
N ALA A 192 5.88 -9.69 -16.01
CA ALA A 192 6.20 -10.41 -17.24
C ALA A 192 5.79 -11.89 -17.18
N ASN A 193 5.89 -12.51 -15.99
CA ASN A 193 5.45 -13.90 -15.77
C ASN A 193 3.93 -14.01 -15.57
N HIS A 194 3.25 -12.91 -15.26
CA HIS A 194 1.83 -12.83 -14.95
C HIS A 194 1.10 -11.80 -15.82
N PRO A 195 1.11 -11.95 -17.16
CA PRO A 195 0.57 -10.95 -18.06
C PRO A 195 -0.91 -10.68 -17.73
N PRO A 196 -1.32 -9.40 -17.69
CA PRO A 196 -2.68 -9.06 -17.34
C PRO A 196 -3.66 -9.60 -18.38
N ALA A 197 -4.66 -10.36 -17.93
CA ALA A 197 -5.66 -10.97 -18.80
C ALA A 197 -6.88 -10.06 -19.08
N LEU A 198 -6.99 -8.92 -18.39
CA LEU A 198 -8.15 -8.04 -18.46
C LEU A 198 -7.79 -6.70 -19.13
N ALA A 199 -8.80 -5.98 -19.63
CA ALA A 199 -8.64 -4.59 -20.02
C ALA A 199 -8.45 -3.69 -18.78
N ASP A 200 -7.92 -2.50 -19.02
CA ASP A 200 -7.95 -1.39 -18.07
C ASP A 200 -9.38 -0.83 -17.99
N VAL A 201 -9.96 -0.83 -16.79
CA VAL A 201 -11.35 -0.40 -16.54
C VAL A 201 -11.52 0.30 -15.20
N GLY A 202 -10.51 0.29 -14.32
CA GLY A 202 -10.55 1.02 -13.08
C GLY A 202 -10.41 2.50 -13.36
N SER A 203 -11.03 3.33 -12.53
CA SER A 203 -10.69 4.75 -12.52
C SER A 203 -9.56 4.97 -11.54
N PRO A 204 -8.63 5.91 -11.80
CA PRO A 204 -7.56 6.21 -10.86
C PRO A 204 -8.08 6.53 -9.46
N VAL A 205 -7.30 6.19 -8.44
CA VAL A 205 -7.48 6.74 -7.10
C VAL A 205 -6.52 7.91 -6.94
N VAL A 206 -7.03 9.05 -6.50
CA VAL A 206 -6.21 10.26 -6.28
C VAL A 206 -6.58 10.93 -4.98
N SER A 207 -5.55 11.39 -4.28
CA SER A 207 -5.73 12.17 -3.07
C SER A 207 -4.74 13.31 -2.99
N LEU A 208 -5.28 14.52 -2.82
CA LEU A 208 -4.50 15.70 -2.48
C LEU A 208 -4.34 15.74 -0.96
N PHE A 209 -3.13 15.97 -0.45
CA PHE A 209 -2.88 16.05 1.00
C PHE A 209 -1.94 17.19 1.41
N THR A 210 -1.30 17.87 0.44
CA THR A 210 -0.55 19.11 0.69
C THR A 210 -1.03 20.20 -0.26
N PRO A 211 -1.43 21.39 0.23
CA PRO A 211 -1.38 21.84 1.63
C PRO A 211 -2.41 21.13 2.52
N ALA A 212 -2.24 21.24 3.84
CA ALA A 212 -3.23 20.72 4.79
C ALA A 212 -4.56 21.51 4.68
N ALA A 213 -5.67 20.86 5.03
CA ALA A 213 -6.98 21.51 5.09
C ALA A 213 -6.98 22.75 5.99
N ASN A 214 -7.60 23.80 5.50
CA ASN A 214 -7.71 25.13 6.11
C ASN A 214 -6.37 25.88 6.26
N ALA A 215 -5.33 25.47 5.52
CA ALA A 215 -4.07 26.21 5.50
C ALA A 215 -4.27 27.64 4.98
N THR A 216 -3.56 28.60 5.58
CA THR A 216 -3.44 29.96 5.06
C THR A 216 -2.19 30.05 4.18
N LEU A 217 -2.37 30.45 2.93
CA LEU A 217 -1.34 30.51 1.91
C LEU A 217 -0.96 31.97 1.63
N THR A 218 0.33 32.28 1.67
CA THR A 218 0.87 33.66 1.54
C THR A 218 2.00 33.76 0.50
N GLY A 219 2.21 32.73 -0.31
CA GLY A 219 3.40 32.62 -1.15
C GLY A 219 3.57 31.27 -1.86
N PRO A 220 4.82 30.97 -2.27
CA PRO A 220 5.18 29.70 -2.90
C PRO A 220 4.88 28.50 -1.99
N ILE A 221 4.21 27.50 -2.56
CA ILE A 221 3.95 26.21 -1.94
C ILE A 221 4.20 25.07 -2.94
N THR A 222 4.32 23.85 -2.44
CA THR A 222 4.31 22.64 -3.28
C THR A 222 3.03 21.88 -3.01
N LEU A 223 2.19 21.75 -4.02
CA LEU A 223 1.02 20.86 -3.98
C LEU A 223 1.52 19.44 -4.10
N THR A 224 0.99 18.53 -3.29
CA THR A 224 1.36 17.11 -3.33
C THR A 224 0.12 16.24 -3.27
N ALA A 225 0.01 15.32 -4.23
CA ALA A 225 -1.03 14.31 -4.30
C ALA A 225 -0.42 12.91 -4.44
N THR A 226 -1.11 11.90 -3.93
CA THR A 226 -0.89 10.50 -4.35
C THR A 226 -1.87 10.19 -5.46
N ALA A 227 -1.45 9.40 -6.43
CA ALA A 227 -2.35 8.85 -7.43
C ALA A 227 -1.87 7.47 -7.88
N VAL A 228 -2.80 6.53 -8.03
CA VAL A 228 -2.57 5.18 -8.52
C VAL A 228 -3.71 4.80 -9.46
N ASP A 229 -3.48 3.76 -10.25
CA ASP A 229 -4.45 3.21 -11.17
C ASP A 229 -4.28 1.68 -11.23
N ASP A 230 -5.29 0.92 -11.66
CA ASP A 230 -5.15 -0.54 -11.74
C ASP A 230 -4.17 -0.99 -12.83
N ARG A 231 -3.84 -0.10 -13.79
CA ARG A 231 -2.90 -0.36 -14.88
C ARG A 231 -1.85 0.71 -15.05
N GLU A 232 -2.23 1.85 -15.60
CA GLU A 232 -1.28 2.87 -16.02
C GLU A 232 -1.89 4.24 -15.83
N LEU A 233 -1.39 4.93 -14.82
CA LEU A 233 -1.71 6.33 -14.61
C LEU A 233 -0.93 7.20 -15.61
N ALA A 234 -1.63 8.03 -16.37
CA ALA A 234 -1.02 8.88 -17.39
C ALA A 234 -0.62 10.25 -16.84
N GLU A 235 -1.51 10.91 -16.08
CA GLU A 235 -1.25 12.25 -15.56
C GLU A 235 -2.03 12.59 -14.29
N VAL A 236 -1.48 13.54 -13.50
CA VAL A 236 -2.17 14.21 -12.39
C VAL A 236 -2.17 15.72 -12.61
N ARG A 237 -3.34 16.34 -12.55
CA ARG A 237 -3.53 17.78 -12.75
C ARG A 237 -4.03 18.46 -11.49
N PHE A 238 -3.36 19.51 -11.05
CA PHE A 238 -3.76 20.29 -9.88
C PHE A 238 -4.61 21.50 -10.28
N GLN A 239 -5.62 21.81 -9.49
CA GLN A 239 -6.60 22.84 -9.80
C GLN A 239 -6.94 23.69 -8.58
N LEU A 240 -7.30 24.96 -8.82
CA LEU A 240 -7.87 25.89 -7.86
C LEU A 240 -9.25 26.30 -8.36
N ASP A 241 -10.29 26.03 -7.57
CA ASP A 241 -11.70 26.30 -7.92
C ASP A 241 -12.09 25.73 -9.30
N GLY A 242 -11.55 24.55 -9.63
CA GLY A 242 -11.77 23.87 -10.91
C GLY A 242 -10.98 24.42 -12.09
N GLN A 243 -10.07 25.39 -11.88
CA GLN A 243 -9.17 25.90 -12.91
C GLN A 243 -7.77 25.31 -12.76
N ASP A 244 -7.16 24.91 -13.88
CA ASP A 244 -5.83 24.30 -13.91
C ASP A 244 -4.74 25.27 -13.43
N LEU A 245 -3.89 24.81 -12.51
CA LEU A 245 -2.80 25.60 -11.94
C LEU A 245 -1.48 25.49 -12.72
N GLY A 246 -1.45 24.67 -13.78
CA GLY A 246 -0.27 24.42 -14.60
C GLY A 246 -0.45 23.22 -15.52
N ALA A 247 0.66 22.77 -16.11
CA ALA A 247 0.70 21.52 -16.85
C ALA A 247 0.43 20.33 -15.93
N ALA A 248 -0.12 19.25 -16.48
CA ALA A 248 -0.28 18.01 -15.74
C ALA A 248 1.09 17.39 -15.42
N THR A 249 1.17 16.71 -14.29
CA THR A 249 2.36 16.02 -13.79
C THR A 249 2.30 14.57 -14.25
N THR A 250 3.36 14.10 -14.91
CA THR A 250 3.45 12.72 -15.45
C THR A 250 4.56 11.89 -14.80
N THR A 251 5.31 12.50 -13.87
CA THR A 251 6.40 11.82 -13.15
C THR A 251 5.91 11.39 -11.79
N ASP A 252 5.88 10.08 -11.57
CA ASP A 252 5.69 9.51 -10.25
C ASP A 252 6.99 9.58 -9.45
N LEU A 253 7.01 10.38 -8.39
CA LEU A 253 8.12 10.44 -7.44
C LEU A 253 7.98 9.31 -6.43
N THR A 254 9.08 8.65 -6.09
CA THR A 254 9.07 7.59 -5.07
C THR A 254 9.11 8.17 -3.65
N PRO A 255 8.21 7.75 -2.72
CA PRO A 255 7.04 6.88 -2.90
C PRO A 255 5.91 7.58 -3.65
N THR A 256 5.12 6.81 -4.42
CA THR A 256 4.00 7.22 -5.27
C THR A 256 3.42 8.62 -4.99
N LYS A 257 3.97 9.65 -5.63
CA LYS A 257 3.70 11.07 -5.38
C LYS A 257 3.80 11.90 -6.65
N TYR A 258 2.85 12.82 -6.80
CA TYR A 258 2.82 13.84 -7.83
C TYR A 258 2.90 15.21 -7.16
N THR A 259 3.74 16.10 -7.69
CA THR A 259 3.98 17.42 -7.10
C THR A 259 3.90 18.55 -8.11
N LEU A 260 3.31 19.66 -7.72
CA LEU A 260 3.32 20.91 -8.49
C LEU A 260 3.80 22.08 -7.61
N PRO A 261 4.94 22.73 -7.92
CA PRO A 261 5.26 24.01 -7.32
C PRO A 261 4.28 25.09 -7.83
N TRP A 262 3.66 25.82 -6.92
CA TRP A 262 2.67 26.86 -7.23
C TRP A 262 2.83 28.06 -6.29
N ASP A 263 2.50 29.26 -6.76
CA ASP A 263 2.59 30.49 -5.98
C ASP A 263 1.21 31.10 -5.74
N SER A 264 0.75 31.07 -4.49
CA SER A 264 -0.59 31.57 -4.14
C SER A 264 -0.75 33.07 -4.32
N ARG A 265 0.34 33.82 -4.53
CA ARG A 265 0.32 35.27 -4.80
C ARG A 265 -0.37 35.65 -6.10
N GLY A 266 -0.52 34.69 -7.02
CA GLY A 266 -1.32 34.86 -8.24
C GLY A 266 -2.84 34.72 -8.02
N GLY A 267 -3.28 34.19 -6.88
CA GLY A 267 -4.69 34.00 -6.54
C GLY A 267 -5.30 35.22 -5.83
N ALA A 268 -6.63 35.34 -5.89
CA ALA A 268 -7.36 36.34 -5.13
C ALA A 268 -7.28 36.02 -3.62
N ASN A 269 -7.36 37.04 -2.76
CA ASN A 269 -7.49 36.79 -1.31
C ASN A 269 -8.89 36.26 -1.00
N GLY A 270 -8.98 35.23 -0.15
CA GLY A 270 -10.25 34.59 0.20
C GLY A 270 -10.15 33.08 0.39
N ALA A 271 -11.29 32.44 0.58
CA ALA A 271 -11.40 30.99 0.65
C ALA A 271 -11.41 30.39 -0.76
N HIS A 272 -10.62 29.35 -0.97
CA HIS A 272 -10.50 28.61 -2.23
C HIS A 272 -10.51 27.11 -1.98
N THR A 273 -10.78 26.34 -3.03
CA THR A 273 -10.70 24.87 -2.98
C THR A 273 -9.63 24.37 -3.95
N LEU A 274 -8.68 23.60 -3.44
CA LEU A 274 -7.69 22.88 -4.22
C LEU A 274 -8.13 21.45 -4.47
N THR A 275 -7.95 20.96 -5.70
CA THR A 275 -8.19 19.57 -6.10
C THR A 275 -7.05 19.03 -6.95
N ALA A 276 -6.96 17.71 -7.05
CA ALA A 276 -6.13 17.01 -8.03
C ALA A 276 -6.99 16.04 -8.85
N THR A 277 -6.87 16.08 -10.18
CA THR A 277 -7.51 15.14 -11.10
C THR A 277 -6.47 14.20 -11.68
N ALA A 278 -6.62 12.90 -11.43
CA ALA A 278 -5.82 11.85 -12.02
C ALA A 278 -6.53 11.28 -13.25
N ARG A 279 -5.77 10.96 -14.30
CA ARG A 279 -6.27 10.33 -15.53
C ARG A 279 -5.35 9.19 -15.95
N ASP A 280 -5.94 8.06 -16.32
CA ASP A 280 -5.23 6.91 -16.86
C ASP A 280 -4.99 7.00 -18.38
N ALA A 281 -4.33 6.00 -18.94
CA ALA A 281 -4.06 5.91 -20.37
C ALA A 281 -5.30 5.60 -21.23
N THR A 282 -6.39 5.08 -20.64
CA THR A 282 -7.64 4.77 -21.36
C THR A 282 -8.68 5.89 -21.31
N GLY A 283 -8.39 6.94 -20.54
CA GLY A 283 -9.20 8.15 -20.43
C GLY A 283 -10.10 8.20 -19.19
N ASN A 284 -10.11 7.19 -18.32
CA ASN A 284 -10.84 7.28 -17.06
C ASN A 284 -10.16 8.33 -16.17
N ALA A 285 -10.96 9.01 -15.35
CA ALA A 285 -10.46 10.08 -14.52
C ALA A 285 -11.24 10.19 -13.21
N THR A 286 -10.50 10.55 -12.16
CA THR A 286 -11.05 10.81 -10.83
C THR A 286 -10.50 12.15 -10.34
N THR A 287 -11.36 12.93 -9.68
CA THR A 287 -10.94 14.15 -8.97
C THR A 287 -10.96 13.87 -7.48
N SER A 288 -9.90 14.28 -6.79
CA SER A 288 -9.77 14.14 -5.34
C SER A 288 -10.87 14.89 -4.59
N ALA A 289 -11.04 14.57 -3.31
CA ALA A 289 -11.72 15.49 -2.40
C ALA A 289 -11.04 16.87 -2.42
N GLY A 290 -11.84 17.92 -2.25
CA GLY A 290 -11.35 19.29 -2.22
C GLY A 290 -10.71 19.63 -0.88
N ILE A 291 -9.55 20.29 -0.92
CA ILE A 291 -8.93 20.91 0.26
C ILE A 291 -9.28 22.39 0.25
N THR A 292 -10.06 22.82 1.24
CA THR A 292 -10.31 24.25 1.47
C THR A 292 -9.05 24.91 2.02
N VAL A 293 -8.67 26.06 1.45
CA VAL A 293 -7.54 26.89 1.89
C VAL A 293 -7.95 28.36 1.89
N THR A 294 -7.19 29.19 2.62
CA THR A 294 -7.36 30.65 2.59
C THR A 294 -6.13 31.28 1.95
N ILE A 295 -6.30 32.03 0.86
CA ILE A 295 -5.23 32.85 0.30
C ILE A 295 -5.25 34.21 0.99
N SER A 296 -4.09 34.64 1.51
CA SER A 296 -3.91 35.90 2.22
C SER A 296 -2.56 36.51 1.85
N ASN A 297 -2.50 37.11 0.67
CA ASN A 297 -1.32 37.81 0.17
C ASN A 297 -1.30 39.28 0.60
#